data_AF-A0A2S4YI51-F1
#
_entry.id   AF-A0A2S4YI51-F1
#
_cell.length_a   1.000
_cell.length_b   1.000
_cell.length_c   1.000
_cell.angle_alpha   90.00
_cell.angle_beta   90.00
_cell.angle_gamma   90.00
#
_symmetry.space_group_name_H-M   'P 1'
#
loop_
_entity.id
_entity.type
_entity.pdbx_description
1 polymer ?
#
loop_
_entity_poly.entity_id
_entity_poly.type
_entity_poly.pdbx_seq_one_letter_code
_entity_poly.pdbx_strand_id
1 'polypeptide(L)'
;MLGEHLVETARVFFGLTAALVVPLGMDWHRTRPGPTALVVLAWSAYAVFPYMDRARPWIALCATALVALGAMLWHRPEGTWSPGFPDLRPWASGALAARRRFGLGALGAALLLSAWTAGERTWSLLLELLRSDRTAVFVSALLIAVFGGGTLAKAATRPVRREIEALQEGPQRSAAMEFMNGGPAIGRLERGLLFAFLAAGQPEAAALVLAAKSLARVPSAEHGKHASEYFLIGTLASVIAALTMSMAARSAIGLPVL
;
A
#
# COMPACT_ATOMS: atom_id res chain seq x y z
N MET A 1 21.88 -15.88 -18.71
CA MET A 1 21.98 -16.47 -17.37
C MET A 1 22.02 -15.44 -16.24
N LEU A 2 22.92 -14.44 -16.24
CA LEU A 2 22.96 -13.42 -15.15
C LEU A 2 21.69 -12.56 -15.04
N GLY A 3 21.07 -12.20 -16.17
CA GLY A 3 19.85 -11.37 -16.18
C GLY A 3 18.61 -12.06 -15.61
N GLU A 4 18.44 -13.36 -15.82
CA GLU A 4 17.27 -14.10 -15.31
C GLU A 4 17.31 -14.23 -13.78
N HIS A 5 18.48 -14.50 -13.20
CA HIS A 5 18.63 -14.57 -11.75
C HIS A 5 18.44 -13.21 -11.07
N LEU A 6 18.81 -12.11 -11.73
CA LEU A 6 18.61 -10.76 -11.21
C LEU A 6 17.11 -10.43 -11.13
N VAL A 7 16.35 -10.73 -12.18
CA VAL A 7 14.90 -10.47 -12.24
C VAL A 7 14.14 -11.38 -11.27
N GLU A 8 14.54 -12.65 -11.14
CA GLU A 8 14.03 -13.56 -10.11
C GLU A 8 14.22 -12.97 -8.70
N THR A 9 15.45 -12.56 -8.39
CA THR A 9 15.80 -12.00 -7.09
C THR A 9 15.01 -10.72 -6.82
N ALA A 10 14.86 -9.85 -7.81
CA ALA A 10 14.06 -8.64 -7.71
C ALA A 10 12.59 -8.94 -7.40
N ARG A 11 11.96 -9.83 -8.16
CA ARG A 11 10.55 -10.20 -7.94
C ARG A 11 10.33 -10.73 -6.53
N VAL A 12 11.15 -11.67 -6.09
CA VAL A 12 11.04 -12.27 -4.75
C VAL A 12 11.29 -11.21 -3.67
N PHE A 13 12.33 -10.40 -3.81
CA PHE A 13 12.68 -9.35 -2.83
C PHE A 13 11.57 -8.31 -2.67
N PHE A 14 11.13 -7.69 -3.78
CA PHE A 14 10.08 -6.67 -3.75
C PHE A 14 8.76 -7.27 -3.29
N GLY A 15 8.41 -8.47 -3.78
CA GLY A 15 7.17 -9.15 -3.40
C GLY A 15 7.10 -9.45 -1.91
N LEU A 16 8.10 -10.10 -1.33
CA LEU A 16 8.11 -10.41 0.10
C LEU A 16 8.18 -9.15 0.97
N THR A 17 8.91 -8.13 0.53
CA THR A 17 8.93 -6.83 1.22
C THR A 17 7.54 -6.19 1.22
N ALA A 18 6.83 -6.19 0.09
CA ALA A 18 5.47 -5.68 0.00
C ALA A 18 4.50 -6.46 0.90
N ALA A 19 4.65 -7.79 0.97
CA ALA A 19 3.85 -8.66 1.82
C ALA A 19 3.92 -8.27 3.31
N LEU A 20 5.09 -7.82 3.78
CA LEU A 20 5.30 -7.35 5.16
C LEU A 20 4.91 -5.87 5.34
N VAL A 21 5.26 -5.01 4.39
CA VAL A 21 5.08 -3.56 4.49
C VAL A 21 3.60 -3.17 4.44
N VAL A 22 2.77 -3.86 3.66
CA VAL A 22 1.34 -3.52 3.52
C VAL A 22 0.59 -3.66 4.86
N PRO A 23 0.64 -4.79 5.58
CA PRO A 23 -0.03 -4.92 6.88
C PRO A 23 0.59 -4.02 7.96
N LEU A 24 1.90 -3.74 7.88
CA LEU A 24 2.57 -2.79 8.78
C LEU A 24 2.04 -1.36 8.58
N GLY A 25 2.00 -0.88 7.34
CA GLY A 25 1.52 0.47 7.01
C GLY A 25 0.03 0.71 7.28
N MET A 26 -0.75 -0.38 7.32
CA MET A 26 -2.17 -0.38 7.69
C MET A 26 -2.42 -0.55 9.20
N ASP A 27 -1.36 -0.73 10.00
CA ASP A 27 -1.44 -1.01 11.44
C ASP A 27 -2.27 -2.30 11.75
N TRP A 28 -2.42 -3.19 10.77
CA TRP A 28 -3.21 -4.42 10.85
C TRP A 28 -2.56 -5.50 11.72
N HIS A 29 -1.23 -5.53 11.77
CA HIS A 29 -0.48 -6.47 12.60
C HIS A 29 -0.89 -6.39 14.09
N ARG A 30 -1.36 -5.22 14.57
CA ARG A 30 -1.82 -5.00 15.96
C ARG A 30 -3.32 -5.22 16.15
N THR A 31 -4.11 -4.87 15.14
CA THR A 31 -5.57 -4.74 15.27
C THR A 31 -6.35 -5.87 14.61
N ARG A 32 -5.76 -6.53 13.58
CA ARG A 32 -6.41 -7.50 12.70
C ARG A 32 -5.40 -8.57 12.23
N PRO A 33 -5.05 -9.56 13.07
CA PRO A 33 -4.04 -10.57 12.72
C PRO A 33 -4.48 -11.49 11.57
N GLY A 34 -5.77 -11.79 11.43
CA GLY A 34 -6.30 -12.62 10.33
C GLY A 34 -6.04 -12.01 8.94
N PRO A 35 -6.53 -10.80 8.64
CA PRO A 35 -6.24 -10.10 7.39
C PRO A 35 -4.73 -9.90 7.13
N THR A 36 -3.95 -9.67 8.19
CA THR A 36 -2.47 -9.60 8.09
C THR A 36 -1.90 -10.91 7.55
N ALA A 37 -2.28 -12.05 8.14
CA ALA A 37 -1.82 -13.37 7.70
C ALA A 37 -2.25 -13.66 6.25
N LEU A 38 -3.50 -13.32 5.88
CA LEU A 38 -4.01 -13.53 4.52
C LEU A 38 -3.22 -12.73 3.48
N VAL A 39 -2.96 -11.44 3.73
CA VAL A 39 -2.17 -10.61 2.81
C VAL A 39 -0.74 -11.12 2.69
N VAL A 40 -0.10 -11.47 3.81
CA VAL A 40 1.26 -12.02 3.80
C VAL A 40 1.31 -13.30 2.98
N LEU A 41 0.40 -14.25 3.23
CA LEU A 41 0.38 -15.54 2.52
C LEU A 41 0.08 -15.36 1.03
N ALA A 42 -0.97 -14.60 0.68
CA ALA A 42 -1.38 -14.40 -0.70
C ALA A 42 -0.29 -13.69 -1.52
N TRP A 43 0.29 -12.61 -0.98
CA TRP A 43 1.30 -11.84 -1.71
C TRP A 43 2.65 -12.55 -1.78
N SER A 44 3.03 -13.30 -0.74
CA SER A 44 4.26 -14.09 -0.77
C SER A 44 4.15 -15.28 -1.73
N ALA A 45 2.99 -15.94 -1.79
CA ALA A 45 2.71 -16.98 -2.79
C ALA A 45 2.79 -16.41 -4.22
N TYR A 46 2.21 -15.23 -4.46
CA TYR A 46 2.30 -14.54 -5.74
C TYR A 46 3.74 -14.18 -6.14
N ALA A 47 4.55 -13.70 -5.18
CA ALA A 47 5.94 -13.33 -5.42
C ALA A 47 6.78 -14.53 -5.89
N VAL A 48 6.54 -15.71 -5.32
CA VAL A 48 7.30 -16.94 -5.59
C VAL A 48 6.72 -17.80 -6.72
N PHE A 49 5.46 -17.58 -7.09
CA PHE A 49 4.70 -18.43 -8.02
C PHE A 49 5.45 -18.92 -9.28
N PRO A 50 6.20 -18.09 -10.04
CA PRO A 50 6.91 -18.56 -11.24
C PRO A 50 8.17 -19.40 -10.94
N TYR A 51 8.64 -19.42 -9.69
CA TYR A 51 9.94 -19.99 -9.31
C TYR A 51 9.80 -21.10 -8.26
N MET A 52 8.61 -21.68 -8.12
CA MET A 52 8.34 -22.73 -7.12
C MET A 52 9.21 -23.98 -7.29
N ASP A 53 9.75 -24.21 -8.49
CA ASP A 53 10.64 -25.34 -8.80
C ASP A 53 12.06 -25.17 -8.22
N ARG A 54 12.41 -23.99 -7.69
CA ARG A 54 13.74 -23.68 -7.14
C ARG A 54 13.71 -23.64 -5.62
N ALA A 55 14.82 -23.99 -4.96
CA ALA A 55 14.89 -24.02 -3.49
C ALA A 55 14.96 -22.61 -2.83
N ARG A 56 15.58 -21.62 -3.49
CA ARG A 56 15.81 -20.28 -2.91
C ARG A 56 14.53 -19.52 -2.51
N PRO A 57 13.48 -19.49 -3.35
CA PRO A 57 12.22 -18.82 -3.01
C PRO A 57 11.50 -19.42 -1.80
N TRP A 58 11.63 -20.74 -1.58
CA TRP A 58 11.07 -21.41 -0.39
C TRP A 58 11.72 -20.93 0.90
N ILE A 59 13.05 -20.75 0.91
CA ILE A 59 13.76 -20.19 2.07
C ILE A 59 13.29 -18.77 2.36
N ALA A 60 13.14 -17.95 1.32
CA ALA A 60 12.67 -16.56 1.45
C ALA A 60 11.22 -16.48 1.95
N LEU A 61 10.35 -17.39 1.48
CA LEU A 61 8.99 -17.57 1.99
C LEU A 61 8.98 -17.91 3.49
N CYS A 62 9.75 -18.91 3.89
CA CYS A 62 9.85 -19.32 5.30
C CYS A 62 10.35 -18.17 6.18
N ALA A 63 11.38 -17.44 5.74
CA ALA A 63 11.88 -16.27 6.46
C ALA A 63 10.79 -15.18 6.60
N THR A 64 10.04 -14.90 5.54
CA THR A 64 8.95 -13.92 5.56
C THR A 64 7.81 -14.34 6.48
N ALA A 65 7.44 -15.64 6.47
CA ALA A 65 6.45 -16.20 7.36
C ALA A 65 6.89 -16.09 8.83
N LEU A 66 8.16 -16.38 9.13
CA LEU A 66 8.73 -16.23 10.47
C LEU A 66 8.73 -14.77 10.94
N VAL A 67 9.10 -13.82 10.08
CA VAL A 67 9.07 -12.38 10.41
C VAL A 67 7.62 -11.92 10.66
N ALA A 68 6.68 -12.33 9.82
CA ALA A 68 5.26 -12.00 10.00
C ALA A 68 4.69 -12.58 11.30
N LEU A 69 5.00 -13.85 11.60
CA LEU A 69 4.60 -14.50 12.86
C LEU A 69 5.25 -13.81 14.06
N GLY A 70 6.54 -13.49 13.99
CA GLY A 70 7.25 -12.76 15.04
C GLY A 70 6.61 -11.40 15.33
N ALA A 71 6.28 -10.63 14.29
CA ALA A 71 5.60 -9.35 14.43
C ALA A 71 4.20 -9.49 15.05
N MET A 72 3.44 -10.54 14.68
CA MET A 72 2.13 -10.82 15.27
C MET A 72 2.23 -11.27 16.74
N LEU A 73 3.24 -12.06 17.09
CA LEU A 73 3.44 -12.58 18.45
C LEU A 73 4.01 -11.53 19.41
N TRP A 74 4.86 -10.63 18.91
CA TRP A 74 5.42 -9.54 19.71
C TRP A 74 4.35 -8.54 20.16
N HIS A 75 3.40 -8.25 19.28
CA HIS A 75 2.28 -7.35 19.55
C HIS A 75 1.01 -8.14 19.90
N ARG A 76 1.12 -9.11 20.81
CA ARG A 76 -0.07 -9.81 21.36
C ARG A 76 -0.97 -8.77 22.04
N PRO A 77 -2.18 -8.48 21.50
CA PRO A 77 -3.13 -7.66 22.24
C PRO A 77 -3.54 -8.42 23.49
N GLU A 78 -3.63 -7.74 24.63
CA GLU A 78 -4.06 -8.30 25.93
C GLU A 78 -5.53 -8.80 25.93
N GLY A 79 -6.18 -8.85 24.76
CA GLY A 79 -7.58 -9.26 24.57
C GLY A 79 -7.72 -10.59 23.82
N THR A 80 -8.92 -11.17 23.89
CA THR A 80 -9.27 -12.41 23.19
C THR A 80 -9.06 -12.28 21.69
N TRP A 81 -8.40 -13.28 21.11
CA TRP A 81 -8.12 -13.38 19.68
C TRP A 81 -9.45 -13.44 18.92
N SER A 82 -9.93 -12.29 18.43
CA SER A 82 -11.02 -12.26 17.47
C SER A 82 -10.41 -12.39 16.07
N PRO A 83 -10.72 -13.44 15.30
CA PRO A 83 -10.43 -13.47 13.87
C PRO A 83 -11.22 -12.32 13.23
N GLY A 84 -10.58 -11.16 13.12
CA GLY A 84 -11.17 -9.90 12.67
C GLY A 84 -11.47 -9.88 11.17
N PHE A 85 -12.26 -10.83 10.70
CA PHE A 85 -12.98 -10.68 9.45
C PHE A 85 -14.12 -9.67 9.67
N PRO A 86 -14.40 -8.79 8.70
CA PRO A 86 -15.52 -7.87 8.81
C PRO A 86 -16.80 -8.68 9.10
N ASP A 87 -17.56 -8.30 10.12
CA ASP A 87 -18.88 -8.91 10.34
C ASP A 87 -19.79 -8.49 9.18
N LEU A 88 -20.13 -9.45 8.32
CA LEU A 88 -21.00 -9.24 7.15
C LEU A 88 -22.49 -9.37 7.51
N ARG A 89 -22.84 -9.79 8.74
CA ARG A 89 -24.23 -9.95 9.21
C ARG A 89 -25.07 -8.66 9.11
N PRO A 90 -24.52 -7.45 9.36
CA PRO A 90 -25.26 -6.19 9.18
C PRO A 90 -25.52 -5.86 7.70
N TRP A 91 -24.75 -6.42 6.77
CA TRP A 91 -24.96 -6.22 5.33
C TRP A 91 -26.09 -7.10 4.79
N ALA A 92 -26.30 -8.27 5.41
CA ALA A 92 -27.31 -9.27 5.02
C ALA A 92 -28.73 -8.99 5.53
N SER A 93 -28.91 -8.03 6.45
CA SER A 93 -30.18 -7.68 7.11
C SER A 93 -30.59 -6.22 6.88
N GLY A 94 -31.89 -5.91 6.97
CA GLY A 94 -32.46 -4.56 6.80
C GLY A 94 -33.26 -4.33 5.50
N ALA A 95 -33.96 -3.18 5.41
CA ALA A 95 -34.90 -2.85 4.33
C ALA A 95 -34.27 -2.80 2.91
N LEU A 96 -32.96 -2.54 2.81
CA LEU A 96 -32.22 -2.55 1.54
C LEU A 96 -31.63 -3.92 1.18
N ALA A 97 -31.77 -4.95 2.02
CA ALA A 97 -31.15 -6.26 1.81
C ALA A 97 -31.63 -6.93 0.51
N ALA A 98 -32.92 -6.79 0.17
CA ALA A 98 -33.47 -7.34 -1.08
C ALA A 98 -32.88 -6.66 -2.33
N ARG A 99 -32.73 -5.33 -2.34
CA ARG A 99 -32.10 -4.59 -3.44
C ARG A 99 -30.61 -4.93 -3.58
N ARG A 100 -29.89 -5.09 -2.46
CA ARG A 100 -28.47 -5.51 -2.46
C ARG A 100 -28.30 -6.93 -3.01
N ARG A 101 -29.17 -7.87 -2.62
CA ARG A 101 -29.16 -9.25 -3.15
C ARG A 101 -29.46 -9.30 -4.65
N PHE A 102 -30.42 -8.50 -5.12
CA PHE A 102 -30.71 -8.39 -6.55
C PHE A 102 -29.54 -7.79 -7.33
N GLY A 103 -28.91 -6.73 -6.80
CA GLY A 103 -27.70 -6.14 -7.39
C GLY A 103 -26.52 -7.12 -7.45
N LEU A 104 -26.32 -7.93 -6.40
CA LEU A 104 -25.31 -8.99 -6.41
C LEU A 104 -25.64 -10.11 -7.39
N GLY A 105 -26.92 -10.48 -7.53
CA GLY A 105 -27.38 -11.44 -8.53
C GLY A 105 -27.12 -10.94 -9.94
N ALA A 106 -27.42 -9.67 -10.21
CA ALA A 106 -27.13 -9.02 -11.49
C ALA A 106 -25.63 -8.93 -11.77
N LEU A 107 -24.82 -8.54 -10.77
CA LEU A 107 -23.36 -8.53 -10.86
C LEU A 107 -22.78 -9.94 -11.08
N GLY A 108 -23.31 -10.95 -10.39
CA GLY A 108 -22.90 -12.34 -10.55
C GLY A 108 -23.24 -12.87 -11.93
N ALA A 109 -24.44 -12.59 -12.44
CA ALA A 109 -24.84 -12.93 -13.81
C ALA A 109 -23.97 -12.21 -14.84
N ALA A 110 -23.64 -10.93 -14.63
CA ALA A 110 -22.74 -10.18 -15.50
C ALA A 110 -21.31 -10.74 -15.48
N LEU A 111 -20.80 -11.15 -14.31
CA LEU A 111 -19.49 -11.80 -14.19
C LEU A 111 -19.47 -13.18 -14.85
N LEU A 112 -20.54 -13.97 -14.71
CA LEU A 112 -20.69 -15.27 -15.38
C LEU A 112 -20.78 -15.11 -16.90
N LEU A 113 -21.55 -14.15 -17.39
CA LEU A 113 -21.62 -13.83 -18.82
C LEU A 113 -20.27 -13.33 -19.34
N SER A 114 -19.58 -12.45 -18.60
CA SER A 114 -18.24 -11.98 -18.95
C SER A 114 -17.22 -13.12 -18.97
N ALA A 115 -17.28 -14.03 -18.00
CA ALA A 115 -16.45 -15.22 -17.93
C ALA A 115 -16.78 -16.21 -19.05
N TRP A 116 -18.03 -16.30 -19.49
CA TRP A 116 -18.41 -17.12 -20.63
C TRP A 116 -17.92 -16.51 -21.95
N THR A 117 -18.10 -15.21 -22.14
CA THR A 117 -17.79 -14.54 -23.43
C THR A 117 -16.31 -14.27 -23.63
N ALA A 118 -15.57 -14.04 -22.54
CA ALA A 118 -14.17 -13.64 -22.59
C ALA A 118 -13.25 -14.48 -21.70
N GLY A 119 -13.75 -15.53 -21.04
CA GLY A 119 -13.04 -16.27 -20.00
C GLY A 119 -11.68 -16.79 -20.43
N GLU A 120 -11.56 -17.38 -21.61
CA GLU A 120 -10.28 -17.89 -22.11
C GLU A 120 -9.25 -16.77 -22.29
N ARG A 121 -9.65 -15.63 -22.88
CA ARG A 121 -8.77 -14.45 -23.04
C ARG A 121 -8.45 -13.79 -21.71
N THR A 122 -9.44 -13.67 -20.82
CA THR A 122 -9.23 -13.10 -19.49
C THR A 122 -8.28 -13.97 -18.66
N TRP A 123 -8.42 -15.29 -18.76
CA TRP A 123 -7.58 -16.24 -18.06
C TRP A 123 -6.14 -16.22 -18.58
N SER A 124 -5.95 -16.20 -19.90
CA SER A 124 -4.61 -16.12 -20.49
C SER A 124 -3.91 -14.81 -20.11
N LEU A 125 -4.60 -13.67 -20.22
CA LEU A 125 -4.06 -12.37 -19.81
C LEU A 125 -3.76 -12.34 -18.31
N LEU A 126 -4.62 -12.91 -17.47
CA LEU A 126 -4.38 -12.99 -16.03
C LEU A 126 -3.12 -13.81 -15.72
N LEU A 127 -2.96 -14.97 -16.35
CA LEU A 127 -1.76 -15.80 -16.17
C LEU A 127 -0.49 -15.12 -16.69
N GLU A 128 -0.57 -14.39 -17.81
CA GLU A 128 0.53 -13.57 -18.33
C GLU A 128 0.91 -12.46 -17.35
N LEU A 129 -0.07 -11.72 -16.82
CA LEU A 129 0.12 -10.71 -15.78
C LEU A 129 0.73 -11.31 -14.52
N LEU A 130 0.22 -12.47 -14.08
CA LEU A 130 0.71 -13.14 -12.88
C LEU A 130 2.13 -13.70 -13.05
N ARG A 131 2.51 -14.13 -14.25
CA ARG A 131 3.87 -14.60 -14.55
C ARG A 131 4.83 -13.47 -14.90
N SER A 132 4.32 -12.28 -15.21
CA SER A 132 5.15 -11.11 -15.56
C SER A 132 5.95 -10.59 -14.37
N ASP A 133 7.27 -10.79 -14.41
CA ASP A 133 8.17 -10.32 -13.36
C ASP A 133 8.21 -8.80 -13.25
N ARG A 134 8.13 -8.11 -14.39
CA ARG A 134 8.03 -6.64 -14.44
C ARG A 134 6.80 -6.15 -13.67
N THR A 135 5.65 -6.77 -13.94
CA THR A 135 4.40 -6.41 -13.25
C THR A 135 4.51 -6.67 -11.76
N ALA A 136 5.03 -7.85 -11.37
CA ALA A 136 5.22 -8.20 -9.96
C ALA A 136 6.13 -7.21 -9.22
N VAL A 137 7.26 -6.80 -9.83
CA VAL A 137 8.19 -5.81 -9.27
C VAL A 137 7.52 -4.44 -9.14
N PHE A 138 6.90 -3.91 -10.19
CA PHE A 138 6.28 -2.59 -10.16
C PHE A 138 5.09 -2.51 -9.19
N VAL A 139 4.21 -3.51 -9.17
CA VAL A 139 3.07 -3.52 -8.24
C VAL A 139 3.56 -3.64 -6.80
N SER A 140 4.58 -4.48 -6.54
CA SER A 140 5.15 -4.59 -5.20
C SER A 140 5.85 -3.31 -4.77
N ALA A 141 6.62 -2.66 -5.65
CA ALA A 141 7.25 -1.38 -5.39
C ALA A 141 6.23 -0.25 -5.14
N LEU A 142 5.12 -0.23 -5.88
CA LEU A 142 3.99 0.67 -5.65
C LEU A 142 3.40 0.46 -4.25
N LEU A 143 3.15 -0.78 -3.86
CA LEU A 143 2.64 -1.09 -2.52
C LEU A 143 3.62 -0.64 -1.43
N ILE A 144 4.91 -0.87 -1.60
CA ILE A 144 5.94 -0.41 -0.66
C ILE A 144 5.97 1.13 -0.60
N ALA A 145 5.89 1.83 -1.74
CA ALA A 145 5.86 3.29 -1.79
C ALA A 145 4.61 3.85 -1.08
N VAL A 146 3.44 3.25 -1.32
CA VAL A 146 2.16 3.73 -0.77
C VAL A 146 2.00 3.39 0.71
N PHE A 147 2.39 2.20 1.16
CA PHE A 147 2.22 1.79 2.56
C PHE A 147 3.48 2.09 3.39
N GLY A 148 4.64 1.69 2.91
CA GLY A 148 5.94 1.95 3.54
C GLY A 148 6.29 3.43 3.57
N GLY A 149 6.08 4.15 2.46
CA GLY A 149 6.23 5.61 2.42
C GLY A 149 5.30 6.34 3.39
N GLY A 150 4.19 5.72 3.80
CA GLY A 150 3.28 6.28 4.80
C GLY A 150 3.79 6.13 6.21
N THR A 151 4.35 4.97 6.49
CA THR A 151 5.08 4.74 7.74
C THR A 151 6.27 5.68 7.84
N LEU A 152 6.99 5.91 6.73
CA LEU A 152 8.08 6.88 6.67
C LEU A 152 7.60 8.32 6.92
N ALA A 153 6.55 8.77 6.23
CA ALA A 153 5.99 10.11 6.42
C ALA A 153 5.46 10.31 7.84
N LYS A 154 4.78 9.30 8.42
CA LYS A 154 4.37 9.30 9.82
C LYS A 154 5.59 9.42 10.74
N ALA A 155 6.66 8.67 10.50
CA ALA A 155 7.87 8.72 11.32
C ALA A 155 8.59 10.07 11.23
N ALA A 156 8.73 10.62 10.02
CA ALA A 156 9.37 11.91 9.77
C ALA A 156 8.61 13.08 10.43
N THR A 157 7.28 13.00 10.47
CA THR A 157 6.43 14.04 11.08
C THR A 157 6.20 13.87 12.59
N ARG A 158 6.73 12.81 13.22
CA ARG A 158 6.59 12.57 14.67
C ARG A 158 7.05 13.73 15.55
N PRO A 159 8.21 14.38 15.30
CA PRO A 159 8.68 15.49 16.15
C PRO A 159 7.68 16.65 16.13
N VAL A 160 7.25 17.08 14.95
CA VAL A 160 6.28 18.17 14.78
C VAL A 160 4.91 17.82 15.37
N ARG A 161 4.46 16.57 15.23
CA ARG A 161 3.23 16.11 15.90
C ARG A 161 3.32 16.26 17.43
N ARG A 162 4.46 15.92 18.04
CA ARG A 162 4.64 16.07 19.49
C ARG A 162 4.62 17.53 19.94
N GLU A 163 5.20 18.42 19.14
CA GLU A 163 5.14 19.87 19.39
C GLU A 163 3.70 20.37 19.36
N ILE A 164 2.91 19.99 18.36
CA ILE A 164 1.49 20.35 18.25
C ILE A 164 0.67 19.80 19.42
N GLU A 165 0.93 18.55 19.82
CA GLU A 165 0.26 17.92 20.96
C GLU A 165 0.57 18.62 22.29
N ALA A 166 1.77 19.19 22.43
CA ALA A 166 2.25 19.93 23.61
C ALA A 166 1.82 21.41 23.66
N LEU A 167 1.20 21.94 22.59
CA LEU A 167 0.61 23.28 22.62
C LEU A 167 -0.50 23.37 23.67
N GLN A 168 -0.66 24.56 24.26
CA GLN A 168 -1.79 24.82 25.17
C GLN A 168 -3.12 24.65 24.42
N GLU A 169 -4.15 24.21 25.15
CA GLU A 169 -5.49 24.06 24.58
C GLU A 169 -6.03 25.42 24.15
N GLY A 170 -6.34 25.53 22.86
CA GLY A 170 -6.77 26.78 22.24
C GLY A 170 -7.08 26.62 20.75
N PRO A 171 -7.50 27.71 20.09
CA PRO A 171 -7.86 27.70 18.68
C PRO A 171 -6.72 27.19 17.78
N GLN A 172 -5.48 27.56 18.09
CA GLN A 172 -4.30 27.20 17.30
C GLN A 172 -3.99 25.70 17.35
N ARG A 173 -4.08 25.06 18.53
CA ARG A 173 -3.92 23.60 18.67
C ARG A 173 -5.03 22.86 17.93
N SER A 174 -6.27 23.35 18.04
CA SER A 174 -7.44 22.75 17.40
C SER A 174 -7.34 22.79 15.88
N ALA A 175 -6.98 23.94 15.30
CA ALA A 175 -6.76 24.11 13.87
C ALA A 175 -5.61 23.23 13.34
N ALA A 176 -4.49 23.14 14.07
CA ALA A 176 -3.37 22.28 13.70
C ALA A 176 -3.74 20.78 13.74
N MET A 177 -4.50 20.35 14.76
CA MET A 177 -4.98 18.98 14.89
C MET A 177 -6.00 18.61 13.81
N GLU A 178 -6.93 19.51 13.49
CA GLU A 178 -7.88 19.34 12.39
C GLU A 178 -7.16 19.17 11.05
N PHE A 179 -6.15 20.01 10.80
CA PHE A 179 -5.30 19.88 9.63
C PHE A 179 -4.58 18.53 9.58
N MET A 180 -4.01 18.05 10.70
CA MET A 180 -3.33 16.75 10.74
C MET A 180 -4.26 15.55 10.51
N ASN A 181 -5.54 15.68 10.84
CA ASN A 181 -6.55 14.64 10.65
C ASN A 181 -7.03 14.51 9.20
N GLY A 182 -6.42 15.25 8.26
CA GLY A 182 -6.63 15.05 6.82
C GLY A 182 -6.50 13.57 6.44
N GLY A 183 -7.56 13.04 5.80
CA GLY A 183 -7.77 11.60 5.68
C GLY A 183 -6.61 10.84 5.03
N PRO A 184 -6.22 9.66 5.56
CA PRO A 184 -5.09 8.87 5.06
C PRO A 184 -5.25 8.42 3.60
N ALA A 185 -6.47 8.45 3.06
CA ALA A 185 -6.76 8.14 1.66
C ALA A 185 -6.07 9.10 0.68
N ILE A 186 -6.06 10.41 0.96
CA ILE A 186 -5.46 11.42 0.06
C ILE A 186 -3.97 11.14 -0.10
N GLY A 187 -3.27 10.93 1.01
CA GLY A 187 -1.84 10.63 0.97
C GLY A 187 -1.54 9.35 0.19
N ARG A 188 -2.40 8.32 0.25
CA ARG A 188 -2.19 7.07 -0.52
C ARG A 188 -2.32 7.32 -2.02
N LEU A 189 -3.33 8.09 -2.44
CA LEU A 189 -3.54 8.45 -3.85
C LEU A 189 -2.36 9.26 -4.40
N GLU A 190 -1.89 10.25 -3.66
CA GLU A 190 -0.73 11.05 -4.04
C GLU A 190 0.52 10.18 -4.25
N ARG A 191 0.85 9.31 -3.28
CA ARG A 191 2.02 8.41 -3.41
C ARG A 191 1.86 7.44 -4.58
N GLY A 192 0.63 6.99 -4.85
CA GLY A 192 0.33 6.18 -6.03
C GLY A 192 0.57 6.93 -7.34
N LEU A 193 0.11 8.18 -7.43
CA LEU A 193 0.31 9.04 -8.61
C LEU A 193 1.79 9.40 -8.82
N LEU A 194 2.48 9.81 -7.75
CA LEU A 194 3.91 10.10 -7.78
C LEU A 194 4.70 8.87 -8.26
N PHE A 195 4.45 7.71 -7.66
CA PHE A 195 5.10 6.48 -8.09
C PHE A 195 4.76 6.15 -9.55
N ALA A 196 3.50 6.25 -9.97
CA ALA A 196 3.09 5.90 -11.33
C ALA A 196 3.81 6.76 -12.39
N PHE A 197 3.87 8.08 -12.19
CA PHE A 197 4.56 8.97 -13.12
C PHE A 197 6.07 8.77 -13.11
N LEU A 198 6.69 8.61 -11.94
CA LEU A 198 8.13 8.35 -11.86
C LEU A 198 8.50 6.97 -12.42
N ALA A 199 7.68 5.95 -12.18
CA ALA A 199 7.83 4.62 -12.76
C ALA A 199 7.68 4.64 -14.29
N ALA A 200 6.83 5.52 -14.82
CA ALA A 200 6.68 5.77 -16.25
C ALA A 200 7.82 6.61 -16.87
N GLY A 201 8.75 7.14 -16.06
CA GLY A 201 9.83 8.02 -16.55
C GLY A 201 9.33 9.42 -16.91
N GLN A 202 8.31 9.91 -16.18
CA GLN A 202 7.69 11.22 -16.38
C GLN A 202 7.82 12.06 -15.10
N PRO A 203 9.04 12.51 -14.72
CA PRO A 203 9.24 13.30 -13.51
C PRO A 203 8.50 14.64 -13.53
N GLU A 204 8.24 15.21 -14.70
CA GLU A 204 7.50 16.45 -14.89
C GLU A 204 6.03 16.29 -14.45
N ALA A 205 5.40 15.16 -14.77
CA ALA A 205 4.03 14.86 -14.34
C ALA A 205 3.96 14.65 -12.82
N ALA A 206 4.97 14.03 -12.21
CA ALA A 206 5.08 13.93 -10.76
C ALA A 206 5.24 15.31 -10.10
N ALA A 207 6.02 16.22 -10.69
CA ALA A 207 6.16 17.60 -10.22
C ALA A 207 4.82 18.37 -10.32
N LEU A 208 4.02 18.13 -11.36
CA LEU A 208 2.67 18.72 -11.49
C LEU A 208 1.73 18.26 -10.37
N VAL A 209 1.75 16.97 -9.99
CA VAL A 209 0.96 16.46 -8.85
C VAL A 209 1.34 17.16 -7.56
N LEU A 210 2.65 17.33 -7.32
CA LEU A 210 3.17 18.02 -6.14
C LEU A 210 2.74 19.50 -6.12
N ALA A 211 2.80 20.18 -7.27
CA ALA A 211 2.32 21.55 -7.41
C ALA A 211 0.82 21.67 -7.14
N ALA A 212 0.00 20.80 -7.75
CA ALA A 212 -1.44 20.76 -7.54
C ALA A 212 -1.81 20.53 -6.07
N LYS A 213 -1.11 19.61 -5.39
CA LYS A 213 -1.29 19.36 -3.95
C LYS A 213 -0.96 20.59 -3.10
N SER A 214 0.11 21.30 -3.45
CA SER A 214 0.57 22.48 -2.71
C SER A 214 -0.40 23.65 -2.85
N LEU A 215 -1.03 23.79 -4.02
CA LEU A 215 -2.11 24.76 -4.26
C LEU A 215 -3.41 24.40 -3.56
N ALA A 216 -3.77 23.11 -3.53
CA ALA A 216 -5.01 22.65 -2.91
C ALA A 216 -4.99 22.73 -1.37
N ARG A 217 -3.80 22.82 -0.77
CA ARG A 217 -3.62 22.74 0.68
C ARG A 217 -2.70 23.84 1.21
N VAL A 218 -2.91 25.07 0.76
CA VAL A 218 -2.25 26.25 1.30
C VAL A 218 -2.56 26.34 2.80
N PRO A 219 -1.56 26.30 3.70
CA PRO A 219 -1.80 26.49 5.12
C PRO A 219 -2.30 27.93 5.34
N SER A 220 -3.57 28.10 5.72
CA SER A 220 -4.05 29.42 6.16
C SER A 220 -3.33 29.84 7.44
N ALA A 221 -3.19 31.15 7.67
CA ALA A 221 -2.57 31.70 8.89
C ALA A 221 -3.15 31.12 10.20
N GLU A 222 -4.42 30.72 10.17
CA GLU A 222 -5.16 30.09 11.28
C GLU A 222 -4.61 28.72 11.71
N HIS A 223 -4.01 27.94 10.80
CA HIS A 223 -3.46 26.61 11.11
C HIS A 223 -2.09 26.68 11.81
N GLY A 224 -1.44 27.84 11.79
CA GLY A 224 -0.15 28.08 12.43
C GLY A 224 1.06 27.47 11.71
N LYS A 225 2.27 27.87 12.17
CA LYS A 225 3.57 27.45 11.62
C LYS A 225 3.75 25.92 11.61
N HIS A 226 3.35 25.26 12.70
CA HIS A 226 3.55 23.81 12.86
C HIS A 226 2.74 22.98 11.85
N ALA A 227 1.56 23.43 11.43
CA ALA A 227 0.77 22.73 10.41
C ALA A 227 1.44 22.78 9.02
N SER A 228 2.03 23.92 8.67
CA SER A 228 2.81 24.07 7.43
C SER A 228 4.06 23.19 7.45
N GLU A 229 4.75 23.12 8.59
CA GLU A 229 5.94 22.28 8.75
C GLU A 229 5.58 20.78 8.66
N TYR A 230 4.48 20.36 9.32
CA TYR A 230 3.95 19.01 9.22
C TYR A 230 3.63 18.63 7.77
N PHE A 231 2.97 19.54 7.02
CA PHE A 231 2.62 19.33 5.62
C PHE A 231 3.87 19.16 4.73
N LEU A 232 4.86 20.05 4.90
CA LEU A 232 6.06 20.06 4.07
C LEU A 232 6.90 18.80 4.31
N ILE A 233 7.17 18.46 5.58
CA ILE A 233 7.94 17.25 5.94
C ILE A 233 7.22 15.99 5.45
N GLY A 234 5.91 15.88 5.66
CA GLY A 234 5.14 14.72 5.22
C GLY A 234 5.13 14.55 3.70
N THR A 235 5.10 15.65 2.96
CA THR A 235 5.12 15.66 1.50
C THR A 235 6.51 15.29 0.97
N LEU A 236 7.58 15.91 1.48
CA LEU A 236 8.95 15.57 1.08
C LEU A 236 9.30 14.11 1.38
N ALA A 237 8.92 13.59 2.55
CA ALA A 237 9.10 12.18 2.88
C ALA A 237 8.36 11.25 1.91
N SER A 238 7.15 11.63 1.47
CA SER A 238 6.36 10.87 0.50
C SER A 238 6.99 10.88 -0.89
N VAL A 239 7.51 12.04 -1.33
CA VAL A 239 8.23 12.17 -2.60
C VAL A 239 9.49 11.32 -2.61
N ILE A 240 10.29 11.38 -1.53
CA ILE A 240 11.51 10.55 -1.39
C ILE A 240 11.16 9.07 -1.46
N ALA A 241 10.10 8.62 -0.78
CA ALA A 241 9.67 7.23 -0.83
C ALA A 241 9.23 6.81 -2.23
N ALA A 242 8.40 7.60 -2.91
CA ALA A 242 7.93 7.31 -4.25
C ALA A 242 9.09 7.25 -5.27
N LEU A 243 9.98 8.24 -5.21
CA LEU A 243 11.17 8.34 -6.06
C LEU A 243 12.13 7.16 -5.84
N THR A 244 12.46 6.87 -4.59
CA THR A 244 13.37 5.76 -4.27
C THR A 244 12.81 4.43 -4.78
N MET A 245 11.52 4.18 -4.57
CA MET A 245 10.88 2.93 -4.99
C MET A 245 10.70 2.83 -6.51
N SER A 246 10.41 3.94 -7.20
CA SER A 246 10.31 3.93 -8.67
C SER A 246 11.67 3.70 -9.31
N MET A 247 12.72 4.37 -8.82
CA MET A 247 14.10 4.19 -9.26
C MET A 247 14.58 2.76 -9.02
N ALA A 248 14.30 2.22 -7.82
CA ALA A 248 14.65 0.86 -7.46
C ALA A 248 13.93 -0.17 -8.35
N ALA A 249 12.63 0.02 -8.61
CA ALA A 249 11.85 -0.87 -9.48
C ALA A 249 12.39 -0.86 -10.92
N ARG A 250 12.64 0.33 -11.48
CA ARG A 250 13.18 0.49 -12.85
C ARG A 250 14.56 -0.15 -12.97
N SER A 251 15.47 0.15 -12.05
CA SER A 251 16.81 -0.44 -12.00
C SER A 251 16.77 -1.97 -11.91
N ALA A 252 15.89 -2.52 -11.06
CA ALA A 252 15.77 -3.95 -10.83
C ALA A 252 15.33 -4.76 -12.07
N ILE A 253 14.68 -4.13 -13.04
CA ILE A 253 14.27 -4.76 -14.30
C ILE A 253 15.08 -4.26 -15.51
N GLY A 254 16.16 -3.51 -15.27
CA GLY A 254 17.07 -3.02 -16.31
C GLY A 254 16.56 -1.80 -17.10
N LEU A 255 15.61 -1.03 -16.56
CA LEU A 255 15.19 0.25 -17.14
C LEU A 255 16.06 1.42 -16.65
N PRO A 256 16.22 2.48 -17.46
CA PRO A 256 16.92 3.69 -17.04
C PRO A 256 16.23 4.35 -15.84
N VAL A 257 17.01 4.92 -14.92
CA VAL A 257 16.53 5.29 -13.59
C VAL A 257 15.65 6.55 -13.60
N LEU A 258 15.78 7.39 -14.64
CA LEU A 258 14.90 8.49 -15.04
C LEU A 258 14.88 8.56 -16.57
#